data_AF-A0A0H4X8L1-F1
#
_entry.id   AF-A0A0H4X8L1-F1
#
_cell.length_a   1.000
_cell.length_b   1.000
_cell.length_c   1.000
_cell.angle_alpha   90.00
_cell.angle_beta   90.00
_cell.angle_gamma   90.00
#
_symmetry.space_group_name_H-M   'P 1'
#
loop_
_entity.id
_entity.type
_entity.pdbx_description
1 polymer ?
#
loop_
_entity_poly.entity_id
_entity_poly.type
_entity_poly.pdbx_seq_one_letter_code
_entity_poly.pdbx_strand_id
1 'polypeptide(L)'
;MPTQEDARTVARFIHALSGGAEVRRKAAARELAWRDPLDSNELIGELISLSRAGWGPAACALSDFMAALAQESEHIPHVESLRRLANIQSLDTVADLFAQGPAKLEMDADAAARADANAFSQSLGHLKQQARLTKDPDTLSRLATVSNPTVLRNVLINPRLTEELVVRIAARRPARPEPLIEIWKSPRWSVRHAIRRALVFNPYLPPETGAKIVPLLNTGDLRELVANAALHPALRAQAARLLTGGEGTR
;
A
#
# COMPACT_ATOMS: atom_id res chain seq x y z
N MET A 1 10.96 -20.53 13.96
CA MET A 1 9.53 -20.69 13.66
C MET A 1 8.71 -19.87 14.66
N PRO A 2 8.26 -18.66 14.26
CA PRO A 2 7.31 -17.87 15.02
C PRO A 2 6.08 -18.70 15.35
N THR A 3 5.69 -18.69 16.62
CA THR A 3 4.40 -19.22 17.02
C THR A 3 3.33 -18.14 16.87
N GLN A 4 2.06 -18.54 16.83
CA GLN A 4 0.95 -17.58 16.86
C GLN A 4 1.04 -16.63 18.07
N GLU A 5 1.57 -17.08 19.21
CA GLU A 5 1.77 -16.23 20.39
C GLU A 5 2.92 -15.22 20.23
N ASP A 6 3.99 -15.60 19.51
CA ASP A 6 5.05 -14.66 19.12
C ASP A 6 4.47 -13.55 18.21
N ALA A 7 3.68 -13.92 17.19
CA ALA A 7 3.03 -12.94 16.33
C ALA A 7 2.08 -11.99 17.10
N ARG A 8 1.35 -12.51 18.11
CA ARG A 8 0.55 -11.68 19.01
C ARG A 8 1.40 -10.73 19.84
N THR A 9 2.53 -11.20 20.34
CA THR A 9 3.46 -10.38 21.12
C THR A 9 4.01 -9.23 20.29
N VAL A 10 4.51 -9.52 19.08
CA VAL A 10 5.00 -8.53 18.13
C VAL A 10 3.91 -7.53 17.75
N ALA A 11 2.70 -8.00 17.43
CA ALA A 11 1.58 -7.12 17.06
C ALA A 11 1.22 -6.13 18.18
N ARG A 12 1.14 -6.61 19.44
CA ARG A 12 0.89 -5.74 20.61
C ARG A 12 2.01 -4.73 20.79
N PHE A 13 3.27 -5.17 20.69
CA PHE A 13 4.43 -4.30 20.81
C PHE A 13 4.40 -3.18 19.76
N ILE A 14 4.30 -3.52 18.47
CA ILE A 14 4.25 -2.54 17.38
C ILE A 14 3.06 -1.58 17.56
N HIS A 15 1.88 -2.11 17.90
CA HIS A 15 0.69 -1.28 18.12
C HIS A 15 0.84 -0.30 19.29
N ALA A 16 1.53 -0.69 20.36
CA ALA A 16 1.73 0.12 21.56
C ALA A 16 2.79 1.22 21.39
N LEU A 17 3.63 1.17 20.35
CA LEU A 17 4.68 2.17 20.14
C LEU A 17 4.11 3.58 19.95
N SER A 18 4.54 4.47 20.85
CA SER A 18 4.33 5.91 20.74
C SER A 18 5.38 6.50 19.79
N GLY A 19 4.97 7.39 18.87
CA GLY A 19 5.85 7.93 17.83
C GLY A 19 5.24 8.03 16.42
N GLY A 20 3.99 7.63 16.28
CA GLY A 20 3.26 7.71 15.01
C GLY A 20 3.65 6.60 14.02
N ALA A 21 3.10 6.70 12.81
CA ALA A 21 3.22 5.66 11.79
C ALA A 21 4.65 5.47 11.27
N GLU A 22 5.49 6.51 11.27
CA GLU A 22 6.89 6.36 10.86
C GLU A 22 7.69 5.47 11.83
N VAL A 23 7.53 5.67 13.14
CA VAL A 23 8.21 4.88 14.17
C VAL A 23 7.77 3.42 14.10
N ARG A 24 6.47 3.16 13.98
CA ARG A 24 5.94 1.80 13.87
C ARG A 24 6.39 1.08 12.60
N ARG A 25 6.40 1.78 11.45
CA ARG A 25 6.91 1.25 10.18
C ARG A 25 8.39 0.86 10.27
N LYS A 26 9.23 1.71 10.86
CA LYS A 26 10.66 1.40 11.07
C LYS A 26 10.85 0.27 12.08
N ALA A 27 10.01 0.18 13.12
CA ALA A 27 10.04 -0.94 14.05
C ALA A 27 9.64 -2.26 13.37
N ALA A 28 8.60 -2.27 12.55
CA ALA A 28 8.22 -3.43 11.75
C ALA A 28 9.33 -3.86 10.78
N ALA A 29 10.01 -2.90 10.13
CA ALA A 29 11.17 -3.22 9.29
C ALA A 29 12.31 -3.88 10.09
N ARG A 30 12.57 -3.42 11.32
CA ARG A 30 13.58 -4.02 12.20
C ARG A 30 13.21 -5.43 12.66
N GLU A 31 11.93 -5.67 12.95
CA GLU A 31 11.44 -7.03 13.27
C GLU A 31 11.70 -7.99 12.12
N LEU A 32 11.45 -7.56 10.87
CA LEU A 32 11.77 -8.35 9.69
C LEU A 32 13.27 -8.51 9.47
N ALA A 33 14.07 -7.48 9.77
CA ALA A 33 15.50 -7.49 9.51
C ALA A 33 16.30 -8.34 10.51
N TRP A 34 15.84 -8.42 11.76
CA TRP A 34 16.48 -9.22 12.79
C TRP A 34 16.22 -10.72 12.60
N ARG A 35 15.07 -11.10 12.05
CA ARG A 35 14.66 -12.50 11.86
C ARG A 35 15.29 -13.07 10.58
N ASP A 36 15.46 -14.38 10.55
CA ASP A 36 15.76 -15.03 9.28
C ASP A 36 14.54 -14.94 8.33
N PRO A 37 14.73 -15.13 7.02
CA PRO A 37 13.65 -14.96 6.05
C PRO A 37 12.47 -15.94 6.21
N LEU A 38 12.70 -17.17 6.70
CA LEU A 38 11.63 -18.15 6.89
C LEU A 38 10.74 -17.72 8.05
N ASP A 39 11.36 -17.32 9.17
CA ASP A 39 10.67 -16.80 10.35
C ASP A 39 9.96 -15.47 10.04
N SER A 40 10.53 -14.63 9.19
CA SER A 40 9.87 -13.40 8.73
C SER A 40 8.59 -13.68 7.93
N ASN A 41 8.61 -14.67 7.03
CA ASN A 41 7.43 -15.07 6.27
C ASN A 41 6.34 -15.65 7.17
N GLU A 42 6.70 -16.52 8.12
CA GLU A 42 5.76 -17.10 9.08
C GLU A 42 5.09 -16.02 9.94
N LEU A 43 5.87 -15.04 10.44
CA LEU A 43 5.34 -13.90 11.18
C LEU A 43 4.32 -13.11 10.36
N ILE A 44 4.63 -12.79 9.10
CA ILE A 44 3.70 -12.08 8.22
C ILE A 44 2.43 -12.90 7.98
N GLY A 45 2.56 -14.22 7.75
CA GLY A 45 1.43 -15.13 7.57
C GLY A 45 0.50 -15.14 8.79
N GLU A 46 1.05 -15.25 9.99
CA GLU A 46 0.28 -15.20 11.24
C GLU A 46 -0.39 -13.84 11.46
N LEU A 47 0.28 -12.74 11.15
CA LEU A 47 -0.32 -11.40 11.23
C LEU A 47 -1.49 -11.23 10.26
N ILE A 48 -1.38 -11.78 9.05
CA ILE A 48 -2.50 -11.82 8.09
C ILE A 48 -3.64 -12.62 8.69
N SER A 49 -3.39 -13.85 9.16
CA SER A 49 -4.40 -14.73 9.76
C SER A 49 -5.14 -14.05 10.93
N LEU A 50 -4.40 -13.51 11.89
CA LEU A 50 -4.95 -12.81 13.06
C LEU A 50 -5.75 -11.56 12.69
N SER A 51 -5.27 -10.79 11.70
CA SER A 51 -6.00 -9.62 11.17
C SER A 51 -7.33 -10.04 10.53
N ARG A 52 -7.34 -11.13 9.75
CA ARG A 52 -8.55 -11.69 9.12
C ARG A 52 -9.54 -12.25 10.14
N ALA A 53 -9.04 -12.78 11.26
CA ALA A 53 -9.86 -13.17 12.41
C ALA A 53 -10.46 -11.97 13.19
N GLY A 54 -10.15 -10.73 12.80
CA GLY A 54 -10.70 -9.52 13.39
C GLY A 54 -9.94 -9.00 14.61
N TRP A 55 -8.73 -9.49 14.87
CA TRP A 55 -7.95 -9.02 16.02
C TRP A 55 -7.28 -7.67 15.71
N GLY A 56 -7.81 -6.60 16.31
CA GLY A 56 -7.44 -5.20 16.04
C GLY A 56 -5.93 -4.89 16.08
N PRO A 57 -5.16 -5.34 17.09
CA PRO A 57 -3.71 -5.11 17.13
C PRO A 57 -2.98 -5.66 15.91
N ALA A 58 -3.36 -6.86 15.43
CA ALA A 58 -2.77 -7.42 14.21
C ALA A 58 -3.15 -6.62 12.97
N ALA A 59 -4.39 -6.12 12.85
CA ALA A 59 -4.78 -5.28 11.72
C ALA A 59 -3.96 -3.96 11.65
N CYS A 60 -3.70 -3.35 12.82
CA CYS A 60 -2.83 -2.18 12.91
C CYS A 60 -1.38 -2.52 12.55
N ALA A 61 -0.81 -3.54 13.20
CA ALA A 61 0.57 -3.95 12.96
C ALA A 61 0.78 -4.37 11.50
N LEU A 62 -0.14 -5.16 10.92
CA LEU A 62 -0.07 -5.60 9.53
C LEU A 62 0.03 -4.41 8.57
N SER A 63 -0.70 -3.32 8.81
CA SER A 63 -0.56 -2.08 8.03
C SER A 63 0.86 -1.50 8.11
N ASP A 64 1.48 -1.52 9.27
CA ASP A 64 2.85 -1.03 9.48
C ASP A 64 3.89 -1.95 8.80
N PHE A 65 3.69 -3.28 8.84
CA PHE A 65 4.50 -4.26 8.10
C PHE A 65 4.37 -4.12 6.58
N MET A 66 3.16 -3.90 6.07
CA MET A 66 2.94 -3.66 4.63
C MET A 66 3.61 -2.36 4.17
N ALA A 67 3.58 -1.32 5.01
CA ALA A 67 4.29 -0.08 4.74
C ALA A 67 5.82 -0.26 4.82
N ALA A 68 6.32 -1.12 5.73
CA ALA A 68 7.74 -1.45 5.83
C ALA A 68 8.23 -2.18 4.57
N LEU A 69 7.53 -3.22 4.13
CA LEU A 69 7.85 -3.95 2.89
C LEU A 69 7.82 -3.05 1.64
N ALA A 70 7.04 -1.96 1.66
CA ALA A 70 6.94 -1.02 0.53
C ALA A 70 8.01 0.08 0.54
N GLN A 71 8.56 0.44 1.70
CA GLN A 71 9.34 1.68 1.87
C GLN A 71 10.70 1.47 2.54
N GLU A 72 10.94 0.34 3.16
CA GLU A 72 12.16 0.04 3.93
C GLU A 72 12.90 -1.17 3.35
N SER A 73 12.73 -1.47 2.05
CA SER A 73 13.34 -2.62 1.40
C SER A 73 14.87 -2.65 1.49
N GLU A 74 15.51 -1.48 1.55
CA GLU A 74 16.97 -1.35 1.75
C GLU A 74 17.41 -1.79 3.16
N HIS A 75 16.53 -1.67 4.15
CA HIS A 75 16.80 -2.02 5.55
C HIS A 75 16.32 -3.42 5.92
N ILE A 76 15.56 -4.08 5.04
CA ILE A 76 15.11 -5.45 5.21
C ILE A 76 16.07 -6.33 4.40
N PRO A 77 17.08 -6.97 5.02
CA PRO A 77 17.95 -7.90 4.31
C PRO A 77 17.11 -9.00 3.64
N HIS A 78 17.46 -9.36 2.42
CA HIS A 78 16.88 -10.49 1.70
C HIS A 78 15.38 -10.37 1.30
N VAL A 79 14.85 -9.17 1.02
CA VAL A 79 13.47 -9.02 0.50
C VAL A 79 13.19 -9.92 -0.71
N GLU A 80 14.14 -10.08 -1.62
CA GLU A 80 14.01 -11.00 -2.77
C GLU A 80 13.91 -12.48 -2.33
N SER A 81 14.63 -12.84 -1.27
CA SER A 81 14.55 -14.19 -0.69
C SER A 81 13.22 -14.43 0.01
N LEU A 82 12.60 -13.42 0.64
CA LEU A 82 11.28 -13.56 1.29
C LEU A 82 10.26 -14.14 0.31
N ARG A 83 10.18 -13.59 -0.91
CA ARG A 83 9.29 -14.12 -1.97
C ARG A 83 9.61 -15.57 -2.29
N ARG A 84 10.88 -15.89 -2.57
CA ARG A 84 11.28 -17.24 -2.99
C ARG A 84 10.96 -18.26 -1.88
N LEU A 85 11.27 -17.92 -0.65
CA LEU A 85 11.11 -18.79 0.51
C LEU A 85 9.64 -18.92 0.93
N ALA A 86 8.81 -17.90 0.74
CA ALA A 86 7.37 -18.00 0.98
C ALA A 86 6.73 -19.08 0.08
N ASN A 87 7.16 -19.18 -1.17
CA ASN A 87 6.73 -20.26 -2.07
C ASN A 87 7.21 -21.64 -1.59
N ILE A 88 8.45 -21.74 -1.09
CA ILE A 88 9.02 -22.99 -0.56
C ILE A 88 8.26 -23.43 0.71
N GLN A 89 7.88 -22.48 1.57
CA GLN A 89 7.09 -22.73 2.78
C GLN A 89 5.60 -22.96 2.49
N SER A 90 5.16 -22.92 1.23
CA SER A 90 3.73 -22.97 0.84
C SER A 90 2.87 -21.87 1.51
N LEU A 91 3.48 -20.72 1.80
CA LEU A 91 2.82 -19.54 2.35
C LEU A 91 2.32 -18.64 1.22
N ASP A 92 1.34 -19.12 0.45
CA ASP A 92 0.88 -18.44 -0.77
C ASP A 92 0.37 -17.01 -0.51
N THR A 93 -0.29 -16.77 0.62
CA THR A 93 -0.79 -15.45 1.02
C THR A 93 0.35 -14.44 1.25
N VAL A 94 1.53 -14.92 1.67
CA VAL A 94 2.74 -14.12 1.87
C VAL A 94 3.47 -13.95 0.54
N ALA A 95 3.56 -15.02 -0.27
CA ALA A 95 4.17 -14.96 -1.60
C ALA A 95 3.49 -13.92 -2.51
N ASP A 96 2.16 -13.77 -2.38
CA ASP A 96 1.37 -12.80 -3.12
C ASP A 96 1.76 -11.33 -2.86
N LEU A 97 2.30 -11.01 -1.68
CA LEU A 97 2.71 -9.64 -1.32
C LEU A 97 3.83 -9.09 -2.23
N PHE A 98 4.47 -10.00 -2.96
CA PHE A 98 5.58 -9.74 -3.88
C PHE A 98 5.17 -9.95 -5.35
N ALA A 99 3.88 -9.80 -5.66
CA ALA A 99 3.40 -9.74 -7.04
C ALA A 99 4.20 -8.69 -7.84
N GLN A 100 4.65 -9.04 -9.04
CA GLN A 100 5.43 -8.19 -9.93
C GLN A 100 4.74 -8.07 -11.28
N GLY A 101 5.11 -7.03 -12.04
CA GLY A 101 4.65 -6.82 -13.42
C GLY A 101 4.01 -5.45 -13.63
N PRO A 102 3.65 -5.13 -14.88
CA PRO A 102 2.99 -3.88 -15.21
C PRO A 102 1.61 -3.79 -14.58
N ALA A 103 1.09 -2.56 -14.49
CA ALA A 103 -0.31 -2.35 -14.11
C ALA A 103 -1.25 -2.99 -15.16
N LYS A 104 -2.52 -3.20 -14.79
CA LYS A 104 -3.51 -3.81 -15.70
C LYS A 104 -3.78 -2.92 -16.91
N LEU A 105 -3.78 -1.60 -16.69
CA LEU A 105 -3.82 -0.58 -17.72
C LEU A 105 -2.66 0.39 -17.51
N GLU A 106 -2.12 0.90 -18.61
CA GLU A 106 -1.09 1.92 -18.59
C GLU A 106 -1.60 3.19 -19.29
N MET A 107 -1.19 4.35 -18.78
CA MET A 107 -1.54 5.61 -19.41
C MET A 107 -0.71 5.78 -20.67
N ASP A 108 -1.35 6.24 -21.75
CA ASP A 108 -0.67 6.58 -23.00
C ASP A 108 0.52 7.53 -22.76
N ALA A 109 1.69 7.16 -23.27
CA ALA A 109 2.95 7.86 -23.00
C ALA A 109 2.93 9.30 -23.52
N ASP A 110 2.31 9.56 -24.67
CA ASP A 110 2.21 10.91 -25.24
C ASP A 110 1.22 11.77 -24.45
N ALA A 111 0.10 11.19 -24.02
CA ALA A 111 -0.83 11.86 -23.11
C ALA A 111 -0.15 12.19 -21.77
N ALA A 112 0.68 11.28 -21.24
CA ALA A 112 1.49 11.53 -20.06
C ALA A 112 2.49 12.66 -20.31
N ALA A 113 3.30 12.62 -21.36
CA ALA A 113 4.27 13.68 -21.66
C ALA A 113 3.61 15.07 -21.78
N ARG A 114 2.48 15.16 -22.49
CA ARG A 114 1.73 16.43 -22.63
C ARG A 114 1.20 16.96 -21.30
N ALA A 115 0.68 16.09 -20.44
CA ALA A 115 0.20 16.50 -19.13
C ALA A 115 1.33 17.03 -18.23
N ASP A 116 2.53 16.46 -18.34
CA ASP A 116 3.72 16.97 -17.63
C ASP A 116 4.23 18.28 -18.20
N ALA A 117 4.32 18.43 -19.52
CA ALA A 117 4.71 19.70 -20.13
C ALA A 117 3.80 20.86 -19.71
N ASN A 118 2.49 20.60 -19.63
CA ASN A 118 1.52 21.59 -19.17
C ASN A 118 1.66 21.91 -17.66
N ALA A 119 2.01 20.92 -16.84
CA ALA A 119 2.17 21.08 -15.41
C ALA A 119 3.51 21.75 -15.03
N PHE A 120 4.58 21.49 -15.79
CA PHE A 120 5.93 22.01 -15.56
C PHE A 120 6.24 23.29 -16.34
N SER A 121 5.22 24.05 -16.77
CA SER A 121 5.42 25.40 -17.32
C SER A 121 5.99 26.37 -16.27
N GLN A 122 5.90 26.00 -14.99
CA GLN A 122 6.46 26.72 -13.86
C GLN A 122 7.64 25.95 -13.25
N SER A 123 8.51 26.66 -12.53
CA SER A 123 9.63 26.03 -11.83
C SER A 123 9.14 25.03 -10.78
N LEU A 124 9.92 23.96 -10.55
CA LEU A 124 9.61 22.96 -9.53
C LEU A 124 9.48 23.58 -8.12
N GLY A 125 10.25 24.63 -7.82
CA GLY A 125 10.15 25.38 -6.58
C GLY A 125 8.77 26.04 -6.40
N HIS A 126 8.27 26.67 -7.47
CA HIS A 126 6.94 27.27 -7.48
C HIS A 126 5.84 26.22 -7.31
N LEU A 127 5.90 25.11 -8.04
CA LEU A 127 4.92 24.02 -7.94
C LEU A 127 4.87 23.40 -6.53
N LYS A 128 6.02 23.21 -5.89
CA LYS A 128 6.10 22.72 -4.49
C LYS A 128 5.45 23.71 -3.53
N GLN A 129 5.74 25.01 -3.67
CA GLN A 129 5.16 26.05 -2.83
C GLN A 129 3.63 26.11 -3.02
N GLN A 130 3.17 26.08 -4.27
CA GLN A 130 1.76 26.09 -4.61
C GLN A 130 1.04 24.85 -4.06
N ALA A 131 1.61 23.65 -4.25
CA ALA A 131 1.07 22.41 -3.71
C ALA A 131 0.90 22.46 -2.18
N ARG A 132 1.86 23.05 -1.47
CA ARG A 132 1.83 23.15 -0.01
C ARG A 132 0.85 24.20 0.52
N LEU A 133 0.65 25.30 -0.21
CA LEU A 133 -0.02 26.50 0.33
C LEU A 133 -1.37 26.82 -0.29
N THR A 134 -1.65 26.34 -1.50
CA THR A 134 -2.87 26.71 -2.24
C THR A 134 -4.13 26.43 -1.44
N LYS A 135 -5.12 27.33 -1.56
CA LYS A 135 -6.45 27.16 -0.97
C LYS A 135 -7.45 26.52 -1.93
N ASP A 136 -7.14 26.57 -3.21
CA ASP A 136 -8.03 26.16 -4.28
C ASP A 136 -8.00 24.63 -4.48
N PRO A 137 -9.15 23.94 -4.28
CA PRO A 137 -9.27 22.50 -4.50
C PRO A 137 -8.97 22.07 -5.94
N ASP A 138 -9.26 22.91 -6.94
CA ASP A 138 -9.03 22.57 -8.35
C ASP A 138 -7.55 22.58 -8.69
N THR A 139 -6.83 23.58 -8.16
CA THR A 139 -5.37 23.60 -8.20
C THR A 139 -4.76 22.38 -7.51
N LEU A 140 -5.24 21.98 -6.33
CA LEU A 140 -4.78 20.76 -5.65
C LEU A 140 -5.01 19.51 -6.50
N SER A 141 -6.21 19.38 -7.07
CA SER A 141 -6.60 18.26 -7.92
C SER A 141 -5.70 18.15 -9.15
N ARG A 142 -5.30 19.28 -9.73
CA ARG A 142 -4.39 19.35 -10.87
C ARG A 142 -2.97 18.95 -10.49
N LEU A 143 -2.45 19.53 -9.40
CA LEU A 143 -1.11 19.21 -8.89
C LEU A 143 -1.00 17.76 -8.41
N ALA A 144 -2.10 17.14 -8.00
CA ALA A 144 -2.15 15.72 -7.64
C ALA A 144 -1.99 14.75 -8.82
N THR A 145 -1.95 15.25 -10.06
CA THR A 145 -1.82 14.40 -11.26
C THR A 145 -0.47 14.49 -11.97
N VAL A 146 0.44 15.31 -11.44
CA VAL A 146 1.80 15.42 -11.98
C VAL A 146 2.61 14.18 -11.64
N SER A 147 3.65 13.88 -12.42
CA SER A 147 4.53 12.73 -12.19
C SER A 147 5.54 12.97 -11.07
N ASN A 148 5.85 14.23 -10.76
CA ASN A 148 6.92 14.57 -9.82
C ASN A 148 6.58 14.19 -8.36
N PRO A 149 7.30 13.23 -7.74
CA PRO A 149 7.00 12.76 -6.39
C PRO A 149 7.11 13.87 -5.32
N THR A 150 8.01 14.84 -5.50
CA THR A 150 8.19 15.92 -4.52
C THR A 150 6.98 16.87 -4.51
N VAL A 151 6.38 17.14 -5.67
CA VAL A 151 5.14 17.93 -5.75
C VAL A 151 3.99 17.17 -5.12
N LEU A 152 3.83 15.88 -5.45
CA LEU A 152 2.81 15.00 -4.89
C LEU A 152 2.89 14.93 -3.35
N ARG A 153 4.10 14.79 -2.78
CA ARG A 153 4.31 14.84 -1.32
C ARG A 153 3.86 16.16 -0.71
N ASN A 154 4.12 17.29 -1.38
CA ASN A 154 3.64 18.61 -0.91
C ASN A 154 2.11 18.74 -0.99
N VAL A 155 1.48 18.15 -2.00
CA VAL A 155 0.01 18.05 -2.08
C VAL A 155 -0.52 17.23 -0.90
N LEU A 156 0.06 16.05 -0.64
CA LEU A 156 -0.43 15.10 0.38
C LEU A 156 -0.31 15.61 1.81
N ILE A 157 0.60 16.56 2.09
CA ILE A 157 0.72 17.23 3.40
C ILE A 157 -0.06 18.54 3.48
N ASN A 158 -0.69 19.00 2.39
CA ASN A 158 -1.47 20.23 2.41
C ASN A 158 -2.64 20.08 3.41
N PRO A 159 -2.79 20.99 4.38
CA PRO A 159 -3.81 20.86 5.42
C PRO A 159 -5.25 20.91 4.90
N ARG A 160 -5.48 21.49 3.71
CA ARG A 160 -6.79 21.58 3.07
C ARG A 160 -7.14 20.37 2.20
N LEU A 161 -6.19 19.46 1.98
CA LEU A 161 -6.48 18.23 1.27
C LEU A 161 -7.42 17.37 2.13
N THR A 162 -8.59 17.05 1.58
CA THR A 162 -9.62 16.23 2.23
C THR A 162 -9.51 14.78 1.81
N GLU A 163 -10.05 13.87 2.63
CA GLU A 163 -10.11 12.44 2.29
C GLU A 163 -10.88 12.20 0.99
N GLU A 164 -12.01 12.90 0.78
CA GLU A 164 -12.80 12.81 -0.45
C GLU A 164 -11.97 13.17 -1.69
N LEU A 165 -11.16 14.22 -1.61
CA LEU A 165 -10.31 14.62 -2.73
C LEU A 165 -9.22 13.58 -3.00
N VAL A 166 -8.63 12.98 -1.95
CA VAL A 166 -7.64 11.89 -2.13
C VAL A 166 -8.28 10.65 -2.73
N VAL A 167 -9.49 10.28 -2.32
CA VAL A 167 -10.25 9.18 -2.95
C VAL A 167 -10.48 9.48 -4.43
N ARG A 168 -10.86 10.73 -4.77
CA ARG A 168 -11.05 11.16 -6.16
C ARG A 168 -9.77 11.05 -6.99
N ILE A 169 -8.62 11.44 -6.41
CA ILE A 169 -7.31 11.30 -7.05
C ILE A 169 -6.96 9.81 -7.23
N ALA A 170 -7.11 8.99 -6.20
CA ALA A 170 -6.81 7.56 -6.23
C ALA A 170 -7.72 6.78 -7.20
N ALA A 171 -8.96 7.21 -7.38
CA ALA A 171 -9.92 6.59 -8.30
C ALA A 171 -9.84 7.12 -9.74
N ARG A 172 -9.03 8.16 -10.01
CA ARG A 172 -8.93 8.79 -11.33
C ARG A 172 -8.44 7.80 -12.38
N ARG A 173 -9.02 7.87 -13.59
CA ARG A 173 -8.66 7.05 -14.76
C ARG A 173 -8.76 7.90 -16.03
N PRO A 174 -7.78 7.84 -16.97
CA PRO A 174 -6.48 7.20 -16.80
C PRO A 174 -5.68 7.85 -15.68
N ALA A 175 -4.82 7.06 -15.04
CA ALA A 175 -3.92 7.53 -13.99
C ALA A 175 -2.50 7.07 -14.26
N ARG A 176 -1.55 7.85 -13.74
CA ARG A 176 -0.15 7.44 -13.67
C ARG A 176 0.12 6.69 -12.36
N PRO A 177 1.16 5.85 -12.31
CA PRO A 177 1.50 5.13 -11.09
C PRO A 177 2.01 6.04 -9.97
N GLU A 178 2.70 7.15 -10.26
CA GLU A 178 3.38 7.96 -9.23
C GLU A 178 2.43 8.57 -8.19
N PRO A 179 1.29 9.21 -8.57
CA PRO A 179 0.31 9.67 -7.60
C PRO A 179 -0.23 8.55 -6.70
N LEU A 180 -0.51 7.37 -7.27
CA LEU A 180 -1.06 6.24 -6.54
C LEU A 180 -0.05 5.68 -5.52
N ILE A 181 1.21 5.56 -5.93
CA ILE A 181 2.32 5.12 -5.07
C ILE A 181 2.56 6.13 -3.94
N GLU A 182 2.59 7.43 -4.24
CA GLU A 182 2.83 8.45 -3.21
C GLU A 182 1.66 8.57 -2.22
N ILE A 183 0.42 8.35 -2.65
CA ILE A 183 -0.74 8.22 -1.75
C ILE A 183 -0.54 7.04 -0.79
N TRP A 184 -0.13 5.87 -1.29
CA TRP A 184 0.15 4.70 -0.46
C TRP A 184 1.30 4.95 0.53
N LYS A 185 2.34 5.68 0.12
CA LYS A 185 3.47 6.01 0.99
C LYS A 185 3.10 7.01 2.09
N SER A 186 2.05 7.82 1.90
CA SER A 186 1.65 8.84 2.86
C SER A 186 1.05 8.26 4.13
N PRO A 187 1.67 8.45 5.32
CA PRO A 187 1.15 7.89 6.57
C PRO A 187 -0.20 8.49 6.99
N ARG A 188 -0.53 9.70 6.53
CA ARG A 188 -1.82 10.36 6.77
C ARG A 188 -2.98 9.65 6.07
N TRP A 189 -2.71 9.10 4.88
CA TRP A 189 -3.74 8.63 3.95
C TRP A 189 -3.79 7.11 3.82
N SER A 190 -2.64 6.42 3.92
CA SER A 190 -2.54 4.97 3.76
C SER A 190 -3.29 4.16 4.84
N VAL A 191 -3.59 4.79 5.99
CA VAL A 191 -4.39 4.19 7.06
C VAL A 191 -5.90 4.24 6.80
N ARG A 192 -6.35 5.06 5.84
CA ARG A 192 -7.78 5.26 5.55
C ARG A 192 -8.30 4.17 4.63
N HIS A 193 -9.33 3.47 5.07
CA HIS A 193 -9.90 2.35 4.34
C HIS A 193 -10.45 2.74 2.95
N ALA A 194 -11.15 3.88 2.85
CA ALA A 194 -11.68 4.37 1.57
C ALA A 194 -10.57 4.61 0.53
N ILE A 195 -9.40 5.09 0.98
CA ILE A 195 -8.24 5.32 0.13
C ILE A 195 -7.60 4.00 -0.30
N ARG A 196 -7.42 3.04 0.62
CA ARG A 196 -6.93 1.68 0.30
C ARG A 196 -7.78 1.03 -0.78
N ARG A 197 -9.10 1.09 -0.61
CA ARG A 197 -10.08 0.59 -1.58
C ARG A 197 -9.93 1.30 -2.92
N ALA A 198 -9.92 2.63 -2.95
CA ALA A 198 -9.78 3.40 -4.19
C ALA A 198 -8.50 3.07 -4.96
N LEU A 199 -7.37 2.87 -4.26
CA LEU A 199 -6.10 2.45 -4.87
C LEU A 199 -6.21 1.06 -5.50
N VAL A 200 -6.65 0.05 -4.74
CA VAL A 200 -6.71 -1.35 -5.23
C VAL A 200 -7.69 -1.50 -6.39
N PHE A 201 -8.77 -0.72 -6.40
CA PHE A 201 -9.74 -0.70 -7.49
C PHE A 201 -9.30 0.19 -8.66
N ASN A 202 -8.08 0.73 -8.67
CA ASN A 202 -7.54 1.43 -9.82
C ASN A 202 -6.72 0.47 -10.70
N PRO A 203 -7.12 0.18 -11.96
CA PRO A 203 -6.39 -0.73 -12.85
C PRO A 203 -5.00 -0.19 -13.27
N TYR A 204 -4.72 1.09 -13.03
CA TYR A 204 -3.41 1.72 -13.26
C TYR A 204 -2.47 1.59 -12.05
N LEU A 205 -2.93 1.02 -10.92
CA LEU A 205 -2.07 0.76 -9.77
C LEU A 205 -1.11 -0.41 -10.10
N PRO A 206 0.20 -0.25 -9.90
CA PRO A 206 1.14 -1.35 -10.02
C PRO A 206 0.81 -2.49 -9.03
N PRO A 207 0.83 -3.75 -9.48
CA PRO A 207 0.48 -4.90 -8.65
C PRO A 207 1.37 -5.03 -7.41
N GLU A 208 2.64 -4.63 -7.49
CA GLU A 208 3.60 -4.61 -6.37
C GLU A 208 3.13 -3.76 -5.19
N THR A 209 2.43 -2.66 -5.49
CA THR A 209 1.83 -1.79 -4.49
C THR A 209 0.48 -2.33 -4.05
N GLY A 210 -0.37 -2.72 -5.00
CA GLY A 210 -1.69 -3.28 -4.71
C GLY A 210 -1.64 -4.51 -3.80
N ALA A 211 -0.67 -5.40 -4.01
CA ALA A 211 -0.52 -6.63 -3.26
C ALA A 211 -0.26 -6.43 -1.77
N LYS A 212 0.29 -5.27 -1.38
CA LYS A 212 0.50 -4.89 0.03
C LYS A 212 -0.74 -4.24 0.64
N ILE A 213 -1.67 -3.75 -0.18
CA ILE A 213 -2.90 -3.11 0.27
C ILE A 213 -4.04 -4.14 0.41
N VAL A 214 -4.10 -5.14 -0.47
CA VAL A 214 -5.17 -6.16 -0.50
C VAL A 214 -5.40 -6.85 0.87
N PRO A 215 -4.36 -7.29 1.63
CA PRO A 215 -4.57 -7.89 2.95
C PRO A 215 -5.22 -6.96 3.99
N LEU A 216 -5.23 -5.65 3.72
CA LEU A 216 -5.74 -4.61 4.60
C LEU A 216 -7.19 -4.21 4.27
N LEU A 217 -7.82 -4.88 3.29
CA LEU A 217 -9.21 -4.65 2.91
C LEU A 217 -10.18 -5.50 3.74
N ASN A 218 -11.42 -5.01 3.83
CA ASN A 218 -12.49 -5.75 4.49
C ASN A 218 -12.98 -6.92 3.60
N THR A 219 -13.71 -7.87 4.17
CA THR A 219 -14.20 -9.05 3.44
C THR A 219 -15.14 -8.72 2.28
N GLY A 220 -15.96 -7.67 2.39
CA GLY A 220 -16.84 -7.23 1.30
C GLY A 220 -16.05 -6.75 0.07
N ASP A 221 -15.05 -5.91 0.30
CA ASP A 221 -14.15 -5.41 -0.74
C ASP A 221 -13.36 -6.54 -1.41
N LEU A 222 -12.91 -7.54 -0.65
CA LEU A 222 -12.21 -8.70 -1.22
C LEU A 222 -13.12 -9.49 -2.16
N ARG A 223 -14.39 -9.71 -1.80
CA ARG A 223 -15.35 -10.41 -2.67
C ARG A 223 -15.60 -9.64 -3.97
N GLU A 224 -15.75 -8.33 -3.86
CA GLU A 224 -15.94 -7.45 -5.02
C GLU A 224 -14.69 -7.43 -5.91
N LEU A 225 -13.49 -7.40 -5.32
CA LEU A 225 -12.22 -7.47 -6.04
C LEU A 225 -12.13 -8.79 -6.83
N VAL A 226 -12.46 -9.94 -6.22
CA VAL A 226 -12.48 -11.23 -6.90
C VAL A 226 -13.41 -11.22 -8.12
N ALA A 227 -14.60 -10.61 -7.99
CA ALA A 227 -15.61 -10.56 -9.05
C ALA A 227 -15.25 -9.61 -10.20
N ASN A 228 -14.38 -8.62 -9.99
CA ASN A 228 -14.13 -7.56 -10.96
C ASN A 228 -13.03 -7.92 -11.97
N ALA A 229 -13.42 -8.38 -13.16
CA ALA A 229 -12.49 -8.78 -14.23
C ALA A 229 -11.65 -7.64 -14.83
N ALA A 230 -12.03 -6.38 -14.60
CA ALA A 230 -11.26 -5.23 -15.07
C ALA A 230 -10.01 -4.94 -14.22
N LEU A 231 -9.88 -5.58 -13.05
CA LEU A 231 -8.76 -5.39 -12.13
C LEU A 231 -7.64 -6.41 -12.37
N HIS A 232 -6.46 -6.13 -11.80
CA HIS A 232 -5.26 -6.93 -12.03
C HIS A 232 -5.43 -8.39 -11.55
N PRO A 233 -5.18 -9.41 -12.39
CA PRO A 233 -5.42 -10.82 -12.05
C PRO A 233 -4.74 -11.29 -10.76
N ALA A 234 -3.49 -10.86 -10.52
CA ALA A 234 -2.76 -11.23 -9.30
C ALA A 234 -3.46 -10.75 -8.01
N LEU A 235 -4.03 -9.52 -8.02
CA LEU A 235 -4.73 -8.98 -6.85
C LEU A 235 -6.05 -9.73 -6.61
N ARG A 236 -6.72 -10.16 -7.68
CA ARG A 236 -7.93 -10.99 -7.60
C ARG A 236 -7.61 -12.37 -7.03
N ALA A 237 -6.53 -13.01 -7.49
CA ALA A 237 -6.10 -14.31 -6.99
C ALA A 237 -5.72 -14.26 -5.50
N GLN A 238 -4.99 -13.21 -5.10
CA GLN A 238 -4.66 -12.96 -3.70
C GLN A 238 -5.92 -12.76 -2.84
N ALA A 239 -6.88 -11.95 -3.32
CA ALA A 239 -8.14 -11.73 -2.62
C ALA A 239 -8.93 -13.03 -2.44
N ALA A 240 -8.97 -13.90 -3.46
CA ALA A 240 -9.61 -15.20 -3.38
C ALA A 240 -8.96 -16.09 -2.30
N ARG A 241 -7.63 -16.17 -2.27
CA ARG A 241 -6.89 -16.90 -1.22
C ARG A 241 -7.15 -16.38 0.19
N LEU A 242 -7.22 -15.06 0.36
CA LEU A 242 -7.52 -14.45 1.67
C LEU A 242 -8.95 -14.72 2.14
N LEU A 243 -9.90 -14.94 1.22
CA LEU A 243 -11.26 -15.34 1.56
C LEU A 243 -11.31 -16.80 2.00
N THR A 244 -10.66 -17.72 1.27
CA THR A 244 -10.65 -19.15 1.61
C THR A 244 -9.88 -19.44 2.91
N GLY A 245 -8.75 -18.74 3.14
CA GLY A 245 -7.96 -18.91 4.36
C GLY A 245 -8.64 -18.36 5.62
N GLY A 246 -9.60 -17.45 5.49
CA GLY A 246 -10.37 -16.90 6.61
C GLY A 246 -11.62 -17.71 7.00
N GLU A 247 -12.01 -18.69 6.18
CA GLU A 247 -13.21 -19.52 6.40
C GLU A 247 -12.95 -20.74 7.31
N GLY A 248 -11.68 -21.07 7.60
CA GLY A 248 -11.28 -22.21 8.43
C GLY A 248 -11.30 -22.00 9.96
N THR A 249 -11.69 -20.82 10.45
CA THR A 249 -11.64 -20.48 11.90
C THR A 249 -12.99 -20.02 12.45
N ARG A 250 -14.10 -20.53 11.90
CA ARG A 250 -15.45 -20.31 12.46
C ARG A 250 -16.00 -21.55 13.13
#